data_AF-A0A5C7P512-F1
#
_entry.id   AF-A0A5C7P512-F1
#
_cell.length_a   1.000
_cell.length_b   1.000
_cell.length_c   1.000
_cell.angle_alpha   90.00
_cell.angle_beta   90.00
_cell.angle_gamma   90.00
#
_symmetry.space_group_name_H-M   'P 1'
#
loop_
_entity.id
_entity.type
_entity.pdbx_description
1 polymer ?
#
loop_
_entity_poly.entity_id
_entity_poly.type
_entity_poly.pdbx_seq_one_letter_code
_entity_poly.pdbx_strand_id
1 'polypeptide(L)'
;MILWHVAEVLRWESDRKQWELAAASHVWWGKAEQRKLWARARQGSHAGRKRKSVYDAVPTEERIGLIGSALSATKGAWAATHRRQMEWLRSQGVTPEEAVRRHREWLQKQVADPWFTPAKKRGG
;
A
#
# COMPACT_ATOMS: atom_id res chain seq x y z
N MET A 1 2.97 -9.91 -0.16
CA MET A 1 4.04 -9.33 0.68
C MET A 1 4.17 -7.82 0.51
N ILE A 2 4.20 -7.27 -0.72
CA ILE A 2 4.30 -5.82 -0.96
C ILE A 2 3.11 -5.01 -0.37
N LEU A 3 1.88 -5.54 -0.47
CA LEU A 3 0.70 -4.93 0.19
C LEU A 3 0.83 -4.84 1.72
N TRP A 4 1.59 -5.75 2.33
CA TRP A 4 1.81 -5.75 3.78
C TRP A 4 2.79 -4.65 4.19
N HIS A 5 3.86 -4.46 3.41
CA HIS A 5 4.84 -3.41 3.63
C HIS A 5 4.25 -1.99 3.42
N VAL A 6 3.40 -1.81 2.40
CA VAL A 6 2.69 -0.53 2.19
C VAL A 6 1.65 -0.27 3.30
N ALA A 7 0.95 -1.31 3.76
CA ALA A 7 0.07 -1.18 4.91
C ALA A 7 0.84 -0.80 6.18
N GLU A 8 2.06 -1.32 6.35
CA GLU A 8 2.95 -1.02 7.47
C GLU A 8 3.45 0.42 7.41
N VAL A 9 3.99 0.90 6.29
CA VAL A 9 4.46 2.29 6.13
C VAL A 9 3.33 3.31 6.37
N LEU A 10 2.14 3.05 5.84
CA LEU A 10 0.96 3.90 6.08
C LEU A 10 0.48 3.86 7.54
N ARG A 11 0.75 2.76 8.27
CA ARG A 11 0.47 2.63 9.70
C ARG A 11 1.44 3.48 10.52
N TRP A 12 2.73 3.46 10.20
CA TRP A 12 3.75 4.25 10.90
C TRP A 12 3.53 5.77 10.83
N GLU A 13 3.16 6.31 9.65
CA GLU A 13 2.81 7.74 9.52
C GLU A 13 1.53 8.10 10.30
N SER A 14 0.60 7.15 10.41
CA SER A 14 -0.62 7.33 11.21
C SER A 14 -0.30 7.31 12.71
N ASP A 15 0.56 6.41 13.15
CA ASP A 15 0.95 6.25 14.55
C ASP A 15 1.75 7.46 15.04
N ARG A 16 2.66 8.02 14.21
CA ARG A 16 3.41 9.25 14.56
C ARG A 16 2.49 10.46 14.75
N LYS A 17 1.50 10.65 13.86
CA LYS A 17 0.50 11.72 14.02
C LYS A 17 -0.43 11.50 15.22
N GLN A 18 -0.71 10.25 15.59
CA GLN A 18 -1.43 9.94 16.82
C GLN A 18 -0.59 10.28 18.07
N TRP A 19 0.72 10.02 18.05
CA TRP A 19 1.63 10.42 19.14
C TRP A 19 1.74 11.94 19.30
N GLU A 20 1.79 12.70 18.19
CA GLU A 20 1.78 14.18 18.23
C GLU A 20 0.46 14.73 18.81
N LEU A 21 -0.68 14.14 18.42
CA LEU A 21 -1.99 14.47 19.00
C LEU A 21 -2.09 14.05 20.47
N ALA A 22 -1.48 12.93 20.86
CA ALA A 22 -1.42 12.49 22.25
C ALA A 22 -0.61 13.44 23.12
N ALA A 23 0.59 13.81 22.66
CA ALA A 23 1.45 14.78 23.32
C ALA A 23 0.75 16.15 23.46
N ALA A 24 0.04 16.61 22.43
CA ALA A 24 -0.76 17.83 22.50
C ALA A 24 -1.96 17.71 23.47
N SER A 25 -2.59 16.52 23.57
CA SER A 25 -3.73 16.27 24.47
C SER A 25 -3.35 16.22 25.95
N HIS A 26 -2.07 15.98 26.27
CA HIS A 26 -1.56 16.01 27.64
C HIS A 26 -1.45 17.44 28.22
N VAL A 27 -1.53 18.48 27.39
CA VAL A 27 -1.38 19.87 27.85
C VAL A 27 -2.72 20.44 28.36
N TRP A 28 -3.90 19.99 27.87
CA TRP A 28 -5.20 20.65 28.11
C TRP A 28 -6.37 19.68 28.45
N TRP A 29 -7.08 19.98 29.55
CA TRP A 29 -8.40 19.51 30.06
C TRP A 29 -8.72 18.01 30.23
N GLY A 30 -9.77 17.74 31.02
CA GLY A 30 -10.11 16.44 31.63
C GLY A 30 -10.41 15.28 30.67
N LYS A 31 -10.42 14.05 31.21
CA LYS A 31 -10.55 12.79 30.46
C LYS A 31 -11.75 12.76 29.48
N ALA A 32 -12.84 13.46 29.78
CA ALA A 32 -14.04 13.48 28.95
C ALA A 32 -13.86 14.35 27.70
N GLU A 33 -13.26 15.54 27.83
CA GLU A 33 -12.92 16.41 26.71
C GLU A 33 -11.87 15.77 25.80
N GLN A 34 -10.86 15.11 26.39
CA GLN A 34 -9.85 14.38 25.62
C GLN A 34 -10.51 13.33 24.71
N ARG A 35 -11.39 12.47 25.23
CA ARG A 35 -12.07 11.43 24.42
C ARG A 35 -12.88 12.04 23.26
N LYS A 36 -13.58 13.15 23.49
CA LYS A 36 -14.35 13.84 22.43
C LYS A 36 -13.42 14.41 21.35
N LEU A 37 -12.30 15.01 21.75
CA LEU A 37 -11.30 15.54 20.83
C LEU A 37 -10.66 14.42 19.99
N TRP A 38 -10.29 13.30 20.63
CA TRP A 38 -9.73 12.12 19.98
C TRP A 38 -10.69 11.47 18.97
N ALA A 39 -11.98 11.37 19.30
CA ALA A 39 -13.01 10.87 18.38
C ALA A 39 -13.15 11.78 17.15
N ARG A 40 -13.15 13.10 17.37
CA ARG A 40 -13.24 14.12 16.31
C ARG A 40 -11.98 14.16 15.45
N ALA A 41 -10.80 14.01 16.04
CA ALA A 41 -9.52 13.91 15.36
C ALA A 41 -9.43 12.64 14.51
N ARG A 42 -9.90 11.48 15.01
CA ARG A 42 -10.00 10.24 14.22
C ARG A 42 -10.91 10.42 13.01
N GLN A 43 -12.10 10.98 13.19
CA GLN A 43 -13.03 11.26 12.08
C GLN A 43 -12.40 12.22 11.05
N GLY A 44 -11.77 13.31 11.49
CA GLY A 44 -11.11 14.29 10.62
C GLY A 44 -9.88 13.72 9.89
N SER A 45 -9.10 12.86 10.56
CA SER A 45 -7.89 12.23 9.99
C SER A 45 -8.19 11.30 8.82
N HIS A 46 -9.41 10.76 8.74
CA HIS A 46 -9.88 9.97 7.61
C HIS A 46 -10.60 10.81 6.54
N ALA A 47 -11.30 11.88 6.93
CA ALA A 47 -12.08 12.71 6.00
C ALA A 47 -11.21 13.61 5.09
N GLY A 48 -10.04 14.06 5.55
CA GLY A 48 -9.18 14.99 4.79
C GLY A 48 -7.98 14.37 4.07
N ARG A 49 -7.63 13.10 4.33
CA ARG A 49 -6.51 12.45 3.64
C ARG A 49 -7.00 11.94 2.29
N LYS A 50 -6.55 12.56 1.18
CA LYS A 50 -6.57 11.90 -0.13
C LYS A 50 -5.91 10.54 0.06
N ARG A 51 -6.69 9.45 0.02
CA ARG A 51 -6.14 8.09 0.10
C ARG A 51 -5.14 7.97 -1.05
N LYS A 52 -3.85 8.01 -0.74
CA LYS A 52 -2.81 7.69 -1.71
C LYS A 52 -3.08 6.25 -2.15
N SER A 53 -3.22 6.04 -3.45
CA SER A 53 -3.29 4.69 -3.99
C SER A 53 -2.02 3.96 -3.56
N VAL A 54 -2.11 2.67 -3.21
CA VAL A 54 -0.93 1.84 -2.92
C VAL A 54 0.11 1.98 -4.03
N TYR A 55 -0.34 2.04 -5.29
CA TYR A 55 0.51 2.25 -6.46
C TYR A 55 1.20 3.63 -6.48
N ASP A 56 0.59 4.66 -5.91
CA ASP A 56 1.19 6.00 -5.83
C ASP A 56 2.14 6.14 -4.62
N ALA A 57 2.19 5.15 -3.73
CA ALA A 57 3.00 5.17 -2.51
C ALA A 57 4.29 4.33 -2.61
N VAL A 58 4.45 3.55 -3.68
CA VAL A 58 5.62 2.67 -3.87
C VAL A 58 6.56 3.22 -4.94
N PRO A 59 7.87 2.88 -4.89
CA PRO A 59 8.83 3.18 -5.96
C PRO A 59 8.39 2.62 -7.33
N THR A 60 8.90 3.21 -8.41
CA THR A 60 8.53 2.85 -9.79
C THR A 60 8.68 1.35 -10.10
N GLU A 61 9.82 0.75 -9.76
CA GLU A 61 10.06 -0.68 -10.04
C GLU A 61 9.10 -1.60 -9.25
N GLU A 62 8.82 -1.25 -7.99
CA GLU A 62 7.83 -1.97 -7.19
C GLU A 62 6.41 -1.81 -7.73
N ARG A 63 6.06 -0.62 -8.22
CA ARG A 63 4.77 -0.35 -8.86
C ARG A 63 4.60 -1.19 -10.12
N ILE A 64 5.63 -1.28 -10.98
CA ILE A 64 5.63 -2.13 -12.17
C ILE A 64 5.43 -3.59 -11.77
N GLY A 65 6.15 -4.06 -10.74
CA GLY A 65 6.01 -5.42 -10.21
C GLY A 65 4.60 -5.70 -9.66
N LEU A 66 3.98 -4.75 -8.95
CA LEU A 66 2.60 -4.87 -8.46
C LEU A 66 1.60 -4.96 -9.60
N ILE A 67 1.74 -4.12 -10.63
CA ILE A 67 0.89 -4.13 -11.82
C ILE A 67 1.06 -5.47 -12.56
N GLY A 68 2.30 -5.92 -12.77
CA GLY A 68 2.60 -7.22 -13.37
C GLY A 68 1.99 -8.40 -12.60
N SER A 69 2.02 -8.36 -11.28
CA SER A 69 1.37 -9.35 -10.42
C SER A 69 -0.15 -9.39 -10.62
N ALA A 70 -0.80 -8.21 -10.61
CA ALA A 70 -2.24 -8.10 -10.80
C ALA A 70 -2.68 -8.57 -12.20
N LEU A 71 -1.91 -8.23 -13.23
CA LEU A 71 -2.14 -8.69 -14.61
C LEU A 71 -1.98 -10.21 -14.73
N SER A 72 -0.93 -10.77 -14.14
CA SER A 72 -0.66 -12.21 -14.16
C SER A 72 -1.74 -13.02 -13.42
N ALA A 73 -2.23 -12.53 -12.28
CA ALA A 73 -3.22 -13.23 -11.47
C ALA A 73 -4.62 -13.24 -12.11
N THR A 74 -4.97 -12.19 -12.85
CA THR A 74 -6.32 -12.00 -13.41
C THR A 74 -6.43 -12.27 -14.91
N LYS A 75 -5.35 -12.76 -15.54
CA LYS A 75 -5.28 -12.98 -17.00
C LYS A 75 -5.73 -11.75 -17.81
N GLY A 76 -5.36 -10.55 -17.34
CA GLY A 76 -5.66 -9.29 -18.02
C GLY A 76 -7.02 -8.65 -17.68
N ALA A 77 -7.93 -9.32 -16.97
CA ALA A 77 -9.22 -8.73 -16.56
C ALA A 77 -9.06 -7.48 -15.67
N TRP A 78 -7.96 -7.43 -14.89
CA TRP A 78 -7.63 -6.27 -14.06
C TRP A 78 -7.33 -5.00 -14.87
N ALA A 79 -6.78 -5.13 -16.08
CA ALA A 79 -6.44 -3.99 -16.93
C ALA A 79 -7.67 -3.15 -17.31
N ALA A 80 -8.82 -3.80 -17.51
CA ALA A 80 -10.07 -3.15 -17.88
C ALA A 80 -10.62 -2.26 -16.75
N THR A 81 -10.42 -2.66 -15.49
CA THR A 81 -10.93 -1.96 -14.31
C THR A 81 -9.95 -0.95 -13.73
N HIS A 82 -8.67 -1.00 -14.12
CA HIS A 82 -7.60 -0.18 -13.55
C HIS A 82 -6.88 0.69 -14.60
N ARG A 83 -7.67 1.40 -15.43
CA ARG A 83 -7.18 2.26 -16.54
C ARG A 83 -6.07 3.22 -16.15
N ARG A 84 -6.18 3.92 -15.02
CA ARG A 84 -5.17 4.87 -14.53
C ARG A 84 -3.80 4.21 -14.32
N GLN A 85 -3.76 2.94 -13.91
CA GLN A 85 -2.50 2.20 -13.73
C GLN A 85 -1.92 1.77 -15.08
N MET A 86 -2.77 1.44 -16.06
CA MET A 86 -2.34 1.11 -17.42
C MET A 86 -1.82 2.34 -18.17
N GLU A 87 -2.41 3.52 -17.95
CA GLU A 87 -1.90 4.79 -18.46
C GLU A 87 -0.55 5.14 -17.84
N TRP A 88 -0.42 5.01 -16.53
CA TRP A 88 0.85 5.20 -15.85
C TRP A 88 1.93 4.23 -16.36
N LEU A 89 1.60 2.94 -16.52
CA LEU A 89 2.53 1.94 -17.04
C LEU A 89 3.01 2.30 -18.46
N ARG A 90 2.09 2.74 -19.32
CA ARG A 90 2.42 3.24 -20.67
C ARG A 90 3.29 4.49 -20.62
N SER A 91 3.08 5.39 -19.66
CA SER A 91 3.91 6.59 -19.49
C SER A 91 5.34 6.26 -19.06
N GLN A 92 5.58 5.07 -18.48
CA GLN A 92 6.91 4.56 -18.18
C GLN A 92 7.56 3.83 -19.37
N GLY A 93 6.88 3.74 -20.53
CA GLY A 93 7.37 2.97 -21.67
C GLY A 93 7.35 1.45 -21.45
N VAL A 94 6.59 0.97 -20.45
CA VAL A 94 6.52 -0.45 -20.09
C VAL A 94 5.24 -1.07 -20.65
N THR A 95 5.35 -2.21 -21.32
CA THR A 95 4.19 -2.96 -21.79
C THR A 95 3.60 -3.84 -20.68
N PRO A 96 2.31 -4.22 -20.77
CA PRO A 96 1.70 -5.15 -19.82
C PRO A 96 2.46 -6.49 -19.72
N GLU A 97 2.94 -7.00 -20.84
CA GLU A 97 3.70 -8.25 -20.94
C GLU A 97 5.06 -8.12 -20.25
N GLU A 98 5.73 -6.99 -20.45
CA GLU A 98 7.00 -6.66 -19.80
C GLU A 98 6.83 -6.55 -18.29
N ALA A 99 5.76 -5.92 -17.80
CA ALA A 99 5.45 -5.86 -16.38
C ALA A 99 5.23 -7.26 -15.78
N VAL A 100 4.51 -8.14 -16.48
CA VAL A 100 4.32 -9.55 -16.08
C VAL A 100 5.65 -10.30 -16.06
N ARG A 101 6.51 -10.12 -17.08
CA ARG A 101 7.84 -10.72 -17.14
C ARG A 101 8.71 -10.31 -15.96
N ARG A 102 8.81 -9.00 -15.69
CA ARG A 102 9.57 -8.47 -14.54
C ARG A 102 9.04 -9.01 -13.21
N HIS A 103 7.73 -9.15 -13.06
CA HIS A 103 7.16 -9.77 -11.87
C HIS A 103 7.58 -11.24 -11.72
N ARG A 104 7.58 -12.01 -12.82
CA ARG A 104 8.04 -13.42 -12.79
C ARG A 104 9.51 -13.55 -12.45
N GLU A 105 10.37 -12.69 -13.00
CA GLU A 105 11.80 -12.67 -12.70
C GLU A 105 12.06 -12.31 -11.24
N TRP A 106 11.31 -11.34 -10.70
CA TRP A 106 11.34 -11.04 -9.29
C TRP A 106 10.93 -12.25 -8.43
N LEU A 107 9.84 -12.94 -8.79
CA LEU A 107 9.42 -14.15 -8.08
C LEU A 107 10.48 -15.25 -8.13
N GLN A 108 11.13 -15.48 -9.28
CA GLN A 108 12.21 -16.47 -9.40
C GLN A 108 13.39 -16.13 -8.49
N LYS A 109 13.79 -14.86 -8.43
CA LYS A 109 14.86 -14.40 -7.51
C LYS A 109 14.48 -14.62 -6.04
N GLN A 110 13.22 -14.36 -5.68
CA GLN A 110 12.74 -14.58 -4.32
C GLN A 110 12.67 -16.07 -3.97
N VAL A 111 12.20 -16.94 -4.89
CA VAL A 111 12.16 -18.39 -4.67
C VAL A 111 13.56 -18.99 -4.56
N ALA A 112 14.55 -18.40 -5.23
CA ALA A 112 15.95 -18.80 -5.12
C ALA A 112 16.63 -18.28 -3.83
N ASP A 113 16.01 -17.36 -3.09
CA ASP A 113 16.54 -16.86 -1.82
C ASP A 113 16.32 -17.90 -0.70
N PRO A 114 17.39 -18.44 -0.08
CA PRO A 114 17.28 -19.45 0.97
C PRO A 114 16.48 -18.99 2.20
N TRP A 115 16.33 -17.68 2.40
CA TRP A 115 15.62 -17.07 3.53
C TRP A 115 14.17 -16.71 3.21
N PHE A 116 13.77 -16.83 1.95
CA PHE A 116 12.41 -16.54 1.54
C PHE A 116 11.48 -17.72 1.90
N THR A 117 10.63 -17.50 2.90
CA THR A 117 9.54 -18.43 3.20
C THR A 117 8.27 -17.95 2.49
N PRO A 118 7.78 -18.63 1.43
CA PRO A 118 6.53 -18.25 0.81
C PRO A 118 5.40 -18.34 1.84
N ALA A 119 4.56 -17.30 1.90
CA ALA A 119 3.42 -17.27 2.79
C ALA A 119 2.53 -18.49 2.49
N LYS A 120 2.42 -19.43 3.43
CA LYS A 120 1.54 -20.60 3.31
C LYS A 120 0.14 -20.09 2.95
N LYS A 121 -0.41 -20.61 1.85
CA LYS A 121 -1.81 -20.41 1.47
C LYS A 121 -2.63 -20.82 2.69
N ARG A 122 -3.31 -19.89 3.35
CA ARG A 122 -4.33 -20.24 4.35
C ARG A 122 -5.40 -20.99 3.57
N GLY A 123 -5.41 -22.32 3.72
CA GLY A 123 -6.44 -23.17 3.15
C GLY A 123 -7.80 -22.67 3.64
N GLY A 124 -8.71 -22.45 2.69
CA GLY A 124 -10.13 -22.32 2.99
C GLY A 124 -10.73 -23.68 3.29
#